data_AF-A0A7C7KPB5-F1
#
_entry.id   AF-A0A7C7KPB5-F1
#
_cell.length_a   1.000
_cell.length_b   1.000
_cell.length_c   1.000
_cell.angle_alpha   90.00
_cell.angle_beta   90.00
_cell.angle_gamma   90.00
#
_symmetry.space_group_name_H-M   'P 1'
#
loop_
_entity.id
_entity.type
_entity.pdbx_description
1 polymer ?
#
loop_
_entity_poly.entity_id
_entity_poly.type
_entity_poly.pdbx_seq_one_letter_code
_entity_poly.pdbx_strand_id
1 'polypeptide(L)'
;AISAADHYGLSIDQTIEMMADATARGRPLAGTTVYERMGSWSDHVRSWTKWRHTPLFVLRYEDMLSDSLGQLGGLARKLGISSDEERIARAVKFSSFKALQAQEKATGFTEKSVNSERFFRSGRAGSWRETLTATQSAAIERHHAVQMKRFGYL
;
A
#
# COMPACT_ATOMS: atom_id res chain seq x y z
N ALA A 1 2.92 -6.54 -6.04
CA ALA A 1 4.07 -7.08 -6.79
C ALA A 1 5.11 -6.00 -7.10
N ILE A 2 4.92 -5.14 -8.10
CA ILE A 2 5.99 -4.25 -8.63
C ILE A 2 6.66 -3.37 -7.56
N SER A 3 5.88 -2.62 -6.77
CA SER A 3 6.48 -1.75 -5.73
C SER A 3 7.16 -2.54 -4.62
N ALA A 4 6.69 -3.75 -4.30
CA ALA A 4 7.33 -4.62 -3.32
C ALA A 4 8.62 -5.25 -3.88
N ALA A 5 8.65 -5.59 -5.17
CA ALA A 5 9.84 -6.09 -5.85
C ALA A 5 10.99 -5.07 -5.79
N ASP A 6 10.68 -3.81 -6.11
CA ASP A 6 11.64 -2.69 -5.99
C ASP A 6 12.12 -2.51 -4.54
N HIS A 7 11.19 -2.44 -3.58
CA HIS A 7 11.52 -2.22 -2.18
C HIS A 7 12.39 -3.35 -1.60
N TYR A 8 12.05 -4.62 -1.88
CA TYR A 8 12.79 -5.77 -1.34
C TYR A 8 14.00 -6.19 -2.19
N GLY A 9 14.20 -5.59 -3.37
CA GLY A 9 15.27 -5.99 -4.29
C GLY A 9 15.05 -7.40 -4.86
N LEU A 10 13.79 -7.80 -5.06
CA LEU A 10 13.39 -9.12 -5.55
C LEU A 10 12.96 -9.05 -7.01
N SER A 11 13.02 -10.17 -7.72
CA SER A 11 12.34 -10.28 -9.00
C SER A 11 10.81 -10.21 -8.82
N ILE A 12 10.09 -9.93 -9.90
CA ILE A 12 8.62 -9.94 -9.88
C ILE A 12 8.12 -11.33 -9.48
N ASP A 13 8.71 -12.40 -10.01
CA ASP A 13 8.29 -13.78 -9.71
C ASP A 13 8.53 -14.13 -8.23
N GLN A 14 9.71 -13.82 -7.69
CA GLN A 14 10.01 -13.98 -6.26
C GLN A 14 9.03 -13.20 -5.39
N THR A 15 8.62 -12.00 -5.84
CA THR A 15 7.65 -11.18 -5.12
C THR A 15 6.25 -11.79 -5.17
N ILE A 16 5.86 -12.41 -6.28
CA ILE A 16 4.56 -13.10 -6.41
C ILE A 16 4.54 -14.32 -5.48
N GLU A 17 5.64 -15.09 -5.43
CA GLU A 17 5.79 -16.20 -4.48
C GLU A 17 5.68 -15.72 -3.03
N MET A 18 6.41 -14.65 -2.68
CA MET A 18 6.33 -14.04 -1.35
C MET A 18 4.90 -13.57 -1.01
N MET A 19 4.18 -12.96 -1.96
CA MET A 19 2.79 -12.54 -1.77
C MET A 19 1.85 -13.73 -1.50
N ALA A 20 2.17 -14.92 -2.01
CA ALA A 20 1.40 -16.15 -1.80
C ALA A 20 1.80 -16.91 -0.52
N ASP A 21 2.93 -16.58 0.11
CA ASP A 21 3.46 -17.31 1.27
C ASP A 21 2.69 -16.99 2.56
N ALA A 22 1.90 -17.97 3.04
CA ALA A 22 1.16 -17.89 4.30
C ALA A 22 2.05 -17.83 5.56
N THR A 23 3.34 -18.09 5.41
CA THR A 23 4.35 -18.04 6.48
C THR A 23 5.22 -16.80 6.44
N ALA A 24 4.99 -15.89 5.47
CA ALA A 24 5.77 -14.68 5.28
C ALA A 24 5.85 -13.81 6.56
N ARG A 25 7.00 -13.18 6.76
CA ARG A 25 7.37 -12.48 8.00
C ARG A 25 8.09 -11.18 7.69
N GLY A 26 7.95 -10.21 8.58
CA GLY A 26 8.73 -8.96 8.55
C GLY A 26 10.22 -9.26 8.60
N ARG A 27 11.02 -8.39 7.97
CA ARG A 27 12.48 -8.48 8.06
C ARG A 27 12.90 -8.06 9.47
N PRO A 28 13.60 -8.92 10.23
CA PRO A 28 14.05 -8.53 11.57
C PRO A 28 15.09 -7.41 11.45
N LEU A 29 14.88 -6.32 12.17
CA LEU A 29 15.92 -5.36 12.49
C LEU A 29 16.36 -5.62 13.93
N ALA A 30 17.59 -6.09 14.10
CA ALA A 30 18.13 -6.47 15.39
C ALA A 30 18.02 -5.29 16.38
N GLY A 31 17.40 -5.54 17.54
CA GLY A 31 17.21 -4.55 18.60
C GLY A 31 16.09 -3.53 18.39
N THR A 32 15.34 -3.58 17.27
CA THR A 32 14.30 -2.58 16.96
C THR A 32 12.96 -3.18 16.53
N THR A 33 12.94 -4.36 15.91
CA THR A 33 11.70 -5.00 15.45
C THR A 33 11.49 -6.35 16.13
N VAL A 34 10.32 -6.55 16.71
CA VAL A 34 9.87 -7.85 17.23
C VAL A 34 9.46 -8.77 16.07
N TYR A 35 9.23 -10.05 16.36
CA TYR A 35 8.75 -10.99 15.34
C TYR A 35 7.38 -10.55 14.79
N GLU A 36 7.30 -10.29 13.48
CA GLU A 36 6.08 -9.87 12.79
C GLU A 36 5.67 -10.92 11.75
N ARG A 37 4.52 -11.57 11.97
CA ARG A 37 3.93 -12.46 10.97
C ARG A 37 3.08 -11.64 10.00
N MET A 38 3.47 -11.59 8.73
CA MET A 38 2.70 -10.93 7.68
C MET A 38 1.69 -11.88 7.03
N GLY A 39 2.13 -13.11 6.72
CA GLY A 39 1.37 -14.07 5.91
C GLY A 39 1.20 -13.61 4.46
N SER A 40 0.38 -14.33 3.70
CA SER A 40 0.11 -13.98 2.29
C SER A 40 -0.58 -12.62 2.21
N TRP A 41 -0.55 -11.96 1.05
CA TRP A 41 -1.29 -10.71 0.84
C TRP A 41 -2.78 -10.87 1.19
N SER A 42 -3.38 -11.99 0.81
CA SER A 42 -4.78 -12.30 1.15
C SER A 42 -4.99 -12.52 2.65
N ASP A 43 -4.07 -13.19 3.35
CA ASP A 43 -4.15 -13.36 4.80
C ASP A 43 -4.05 -12.03 5.52
N HIS A 44 -3.11 -11.18 5.09
CA HIS A 44 -2.91 -9.86 5.64
C HIS A 44 -4.15 -8.97 5.43
N VAL A 45 -4.62 -8.82 4.20
CA VAL A 45 -5.83 -8.03 3.92
C VAL A 45 -7.04 -8.56 4.68
N ARG A 46 -7.24 -9.88 4.72
CA ARG A 46 -8.34 -10.50 5.47
C ARG A 46 -8.23 -10.24 6.97
N SER A 47 -7.06 -10.39 7.58
CA SER A 47 -6.90 -10.27 9.04
C SER A 47 -7.28 -8.89 9.56
N TRP A 48 -6.92 -7.83 8.82
CA TRP A 48 -7.24 -6.44 9.15
C TRP A 48 -8.68 -6.05 8.84
N THR A 49 -9.27 -6.61 7.77
CA THR A 49 -10.55 -6.13 7.26
C THR A 49 -11.74 -7.05 7.55
N LYS A 50 -11.53 -8.25 8.10
CA LYS A 50 -12.62 -9.21 8.36
C LYS A 50 -13.57 -8.73 9.46
N TRP A 51 -13.10 -7.87 10.36
CA TRP A 51 -13.89 -7.40 11.49
C TRP A 51 -14.79 -6.24 11.10
N ARG A 52 -15.97 -6.16 11.71
CA ARG A 52 -16.94 -5.06 11.50
C ARG A 52 -17.11 -4.19 12.75
N HIS A 53 -16.06 -4.03 13.56
CA HIS A 53 -16.14 -3.17 14.75
C HIS A 53 -15.90 -1.70 14.39
N THR A 54 -16.55 -0.81 15.11
CA THR A 54 -16.27 0.63 15.05
C THR A 54 -15.20 0.95 16.08
N PRO A 55 -14.16 1.73 15.74
CA PRO A 55 -13.98 2.48 14.49
C PRO A 55 -13.00 1.80 13.49
N LEU A 56 -13.49 0.89 12.62
CA LEU A 56 -12.75 0.47 11.42
C LEU A 56 -13.11 1.36 10.22
N PHE A 57 -12.09 1.84 9.51
CA PHE A 57 -12.24 2.53 8.23
C PHE A 57 -11.24 1.98 7.23
N VAL A 58 -11.74 1.28 6.20
CA VAL A 58 -10.91 0.64 5.19
C VAL A 58 -10.84 1.54 3.98
N LEU A 59 -9.62 1.89 3.57
CA LEU A 59 -9.33 2.70 2.39
C LEU A 59 -8.56 1.88 1.37
N ARG A 60 -8.95 1.98 0.10
CA ARG A 60 -8.13 1.49 -1.02
C ARG A 60 -7.23 2.61 -1.53
N TYR A 61 -6.05 2.24 -1.98
CA TYR A 61 -5.09 3.18 -2.57
C TYR A 61 -5.69 3.90 -3.79
N GLU A 62 -6.41 3.18 -4.63
CA GLU A 62 -7.07 3.71 -5.83
C GLU A 62 -8.16 4.74 -5.50
N ASP A 63 -8.90 4.54 -4.41
CA ASP A 63 -9.92 5.49 -3.95
C ASP A 63 -9.26 6.78 -3.45
N MET A 64 -8.14 6.67 -2.72
CA MET A 64 -7.38 7.83 -2.26
C MET A 64 -6.74 8.61 -3.41
N LEU A 65 -6.34 7.93 -4.49
CA LEU A 65 -5.82 8.59 -5.68
C LEU A 65 -6.91 9.29 -6.49
N SER A 66 -8.08 8.68 -6.61
CA SER A 66 -9.19 9.22 -7.41
C SER A 66 -9.93 10.37 -6.72
N ASP A 67 -10.08 10.31 -5.40
CA ASP A 67 -10.74 11.34 -4.60
C ASP A 67 -10.04 11.55 -3.24
N SER A 68 -8.85 12.15 -3.27
CA SER A 68 -8.07 12.38 -2.05
C SER A 68 -8.81 13.25 -1.02
N LEU A 69 -9.58 14.25 -1.49
CA LEU A 69 -10.30 15.18 -0.62
C LEU A 69 -11.46 14.48 0.09
N GLY A 70 -12.29 13.73 -0.64
CA GLY A 70 -13.39 12.98 -0.07
C GLY A 70 -12.93 11.85 0.85
N GLN A 71 -11.90 11.08 0.45
CA GLN A 71 -11.37 9.99 1.28
C GLN A 71 -10.75 10.51 2.59
N LEU A 72 -9.85 11.51 2.52
CA LEU A 72 -9.21 12.06 3.71
C LEU A 72 -10.21 12.83 4.58
N GLY A 73 -11.13 13.59 3.98
CA GLY A 73 -12.15 14.33 4.72
C GLY A 73 -13.15 13.41 5.41
N GLY A 74 -13.60 12.35 4.73
CA GLY A 74 -14.44 11.31 5.33
C GLY A 74 -13.76 10.62 6.52
N LEU A 75 -12.48 10.28 6.38
CA LEU A 75 -11.68 9.73 7.47
C LEU A 75 -11.54 10.71 8.64
N ALA A 76 -11.16 11.97 8.36
CA ALA A 76 -10.96 13.00 9.38
C ALA A 76 -12.22 13.25 10.20
N ARG A 77 -13.39 13.31 9.56
CA ARG A 77 -14.68 13.46 10.25
C ARG A 77 -15.03 12.22 11.07
N LYS A 78 -14.86 11.02 10.51
CA LYS A 78 -15.17 9.76 11.21
C LYS A 78 -14.33 9.59 12.47
N LEU A 79 -13.07 10.03 12.44
CA LEU A 79 -12.17 9.99 13.59
C LEU A 79 -12.31 11.21 14.53
N GLY A 80 -13.18 12.16 14.24
CA GLY A 80 -13.35 13.37 15.05
C GLY A 80 -12.15 14.33 14.99
N ILE A 81 -11.30 14.22 13.97
CA ILE A 81 -10.08 15.03 13.83
C ILE A 81 -10.42 16.44 13.32
N SER A 82 -11.23 16.54 12.26
CA SER A 82 -11.61 17.84 11.69
C SER A 82 -12.79 17.72 10.71
N SER A 83 -13.61 18.78 10.66
CA SER A 83 -14.61 19.04 9.63
C SER A 83 -14.32 20.33 8.84
N ASP A 84 -13.14 20.94 9.03
CA ASP A 84 -12.70 22.14 8.33
C ASP A 84 -12.15 21.75 6.94
N GLU A 85 -12.93 22.06 5.90
CA GLU A 85 -12.61 21.72 4.51
C GLU A 85 -11.31 22.37 4.02
N GLU A 86 -10.98 23.60 4.46
CA GLU A 86 -9.73 24.24 4.06
C GLU A 86 -8.53 23.55 4.69
N ARG A 87 -8.65 23.16 5.96
CA ARG A 87 -7.60 22.40 6.64
C ARG A 87 -7.38 21.05 5.98
N ILE A 88 -8.44 20.35 5.60
CA ILE A 88 -8.36 19.07 4.91
C ILE A 88 -7.72 19.26 3.54
N ALA A 89 -8.14 20.28 2.77
CA ALA A 89 -7.55 20.58 1.46
C ALA A 89 -6.04 20.89 1.56
N ARG A 90 -5.61 21.65 2.60
CA ARG A 90 -4.18 21.88 2.88
C ARG A 90 -3.44 20.58 3.18
N ALA A 91 -4.03 19.70 3.99
CA ALA A 91 -3.43 18.39 4.29
C ALA A 91 -3.25 17.55 3.02
N VAL A 92 -4.29 17.44 2.18
CA VAL A 92 -4.21 16.75 0.88
C VAL A 92 -3.09 17.31 0.00
N LYS A 93 -2.97 18.65 -0.06
CA LYS A 93 -1.92 19.31 -0.85
C LYS A 93 -0.52 18.93 -0.36
N PHE A 94 -0.30 18.96 0.95
CA PHE A 94 1.00 18.63 1.56
C PHE A 94 1.33 17.13 1.53
N SER A 95 0.31 16.26 1.55
CA SER A 95 0.48 14.81 1.40
C SER A 95 0.46 14.35 -0.06
N SER A 96 0.40 15.26 -1.04
CA SER A 96 0.39 14.90 -2.45
C SER A 96 1.70 14.21 -2.83
N PHE A 97 1.63 13.25 -3.75
CA PHE A 97 2.80 12.51 -4.21
C PHE A 97 3.93 13.43 -4.70
N LYS A 98 3.57 14.51 -5.41
CA LYS A 98 4.53 15.54 -5.87
C LYS A 98 5.23 16.24 -4.70
N ALA A 99 4.49 16.61 -3.66
CA ALA A 99 5.06 17.27 -2.49
C ALA A 99 5.99 16.33 -1.72
N LEU A 100 5.57 15.08 -1.51
CA LEU A 100 6.36 14.08 -0.79
C LEU A 100 7.63 13.69 -1.56
N GLN A 101 7.56 13.51 -2.89
CA GLN A 101 8.73 13.24 -3.72
C GLN A 101 9.72 14.43 -3.73
N ALA A 102 9.22 15.67 -3.71
CA ALA A 102 10.08 16.85 -3.60
C ALA A 102 10.78 16.93 -2.24
N GLN A 103 10.09 16.58 -1.14
CA GLN A 103 10.68 16.50 0.20
C GLN A 103 11.74 15.40 0.26
N GLU A 104 11.44 14.20 -0.23
CA GLU A 104 12.42 13.11 -0.30
C GLU A 104 13.68 13.54 -1.06
N LYS A 105 13.53 14.24 -2.19
CA LYS A 105 14.68 14.72 -2.97
C LYS A 105 15.53 15.73 -2.19
N ALA A 106 14.90 16.58 -1.36
CA ALA A 106 15.58 17.63 -0.64
C ALA A 106 16.29 17.14 0.63
N THR A 107 15.65 16.24 1.39
CA THR A 107 16.11 15.85 2.73
C THR A 107 16.36 14.36 2.90
N GLY A 108 16.09 13.56 1.86
CA GLY A 108 16.04 12.10 1.97
C GLY A 108 14.78 11.60 2.66
N PHE A 109 14.66 10.27 2.76
CA PHE A 109 13.60 9.60 3.48
C PHE A 109 14.15 8.36 4.19
N THR A 110 14.01 8.30 5.51
CA THR A 110 14.63 7.26 6.35
C THR A 110 14.16 5.86 6.02
N GLU A 111 12.91 5.70 5.58
CA GLU A 111 12.35 4.38 5.23
C GLU A 111 12.66 3.97 3.78
N LYS A 112 13.47 4.75 3.05
CA LYS A 112 13.91 4.35 1.71
C LYS A 112 14.74 3.06 1.81
N SER A 113 14.34 2.04 1.06
CA SER A 113 15.10 0.80 0.96
C SER A 113 16.47 1.06 0.34
N VAL A 114 17.46 0.28 0.79
CA VAL A 114 18.80 0.23 0.16
C VAL A 114 18.74 -0.26 -1.28
N ASN A 115 17.68 -0.98 -1.66
CA ASN A 115 17.47 -1.50 -3.01
C ASN A 115 16.77 -0.51 -3.95
N SER A 116 16.19 0.57 -3.40
CA SER A 116 15.39 1.53 -4.16
C SER A 116 16.15 2.82 -4.41
N GLU A 117 16.08 3.35 -5.64
CA GLU A 117 16.62 4.68 -5.95
C GLU A 117 15.93 5.77 -5.11
N ARG A 118 14.60 5.65 -4.98
CA ARG A 118 13.70 6.54 -4.24
C ARG A 118 12.53 5.75 -3.64
N PHE A 119 12.01 6.20 -2.51
CA PHE A 119 10.83 5.68 -1.83
C PHE A 119 9.55 6.06 -2.59
N PHE A 120 9.40 7.32 -2.98
CA PHE A 120 8.26 7.78 -3.78
C PHE A 120 8.52 7.53 -5.28
N ARG A 121 8.27 6.30 -5.74
CA ARG A 121 8.59 5.85 -7.11
C ARG A 121 7.67 6.41 -8.20
N SER A 122 6.42 5.92 -8.31
CA SER A 122 5.50 6.29 -9.39
C SER A 122 4.23 7.04 -8.95
N GLY A 123 3.65 6.68 -7.80
CA GLY A 123 2.43 7.32 -7.29
C GLY A 123 1.19 7.12 -8.16
N ARG A 124 1.17 6.06 -8.98
CA ARG A 124 0.10 5.79 -9.95
C ARG A 124 -0.55 4.43 -9.68
N ALA A 125 -1.86 4.35 -9.90
CA ALA A 125 -2.57 3.09 -10.02
C ALA A 125 -2.41 2.50 -11.43
N GLY A 126 -2.64 1.19 -11.57
CA GLY A 126 -2.77 0.54 -12.88
C GLY A 126 -1.48 0.20 -13.62
N SER A 127 -0.29 0.63 -13.15
CA SER A 127 1.00 0.33 -13.81
C SER A 127 1.30 -1.16 -13.97
N TRP A 128 0.60 -2.03 -13.24
CA TRP A 128 0.73 -3.47 -13.36
C TRP A 128 0.35 -3.99 -14.74
N ARG A 129 -0.57 -3.32 -15.46
CA ARG A 129 -1.04 -3.73 -16.79
C ARG A 129 0.07 -3.68 -17.85
N GLU A 130 1.05 -2.80 -17.67
CA GLU A 130 2.16 -2.59 -18.59
C GLU A 130 3.41 -3.37 -18.18
N THR A 131 3.50 -3.79 -16.91
CA THR A 131 4.73 -4.36 -16.33
C THR A 131 4.63 -5.86 -16.08
N LEU A 132 3.46 -6.36 -15.68
CA LEU A 132 3.28 -7.79 -15.41
C LEU A 132 2.96 -8.52 -16.70
N THR A 133 3.54 -9.71 -16.87
CA THR A 133 3.11 -10.63 -17.92
C THR A 133 1.70 -11.16 -17.63
N ALA A 134 1.04 -11.71 -18.65
CA ALA A 134 -0.26 -12.37 -18.48
C ALA A 134 -0.18 -13.52 -17.46
N THR A 135 0.90 -14.31 -17.50
CA THR A 135 1.13 -15.41 -16.57
C THR A 135 1.30 -14.93 -15.12
N GLN A 136 2.06 -13.86 -14.91
CA GLN A 136 2.26 -13.26 -13.59
C GLN A 136 0.96 -12.69 -13.01
N SER A 137 0.20 -11.98 -13.84
CA SER A 137 -1.11 -11.44 -13.44
C SER A 137 -2.08 -12.57 -13.07
N ALA A 138 -2.19 -13.59 -13.92
CA ALA A 138 -3.04 -14.76 -13.66
C ALA A 138 -2.63 -15.52 -12.38
N ALA A 139 -1.34 -15.61 -12.08
CA ALA A 139 -0.87 -16.22 -10.83
C ALA A 139 -1.35 -15.43 -9.60
N ILE A 140 -1.20 -14.10 -9.60
CA ILE A 140 -1.69 -13.23 -8.52
C ILE A 140 -3.20 -13.39 -8.34
N GLU A 141 -3.97 -13.31 -9.44
CA GLU A 141 -5.42 -13.46 -9.41
C GLU A 141 -5.83 -14.82 -8.83
N ARG A 142 -5.20 -15.91 -9.27
CA ARG A 142 -5.47 -17.26 -8.76
C ARG A 142 -5.23 -17.36 -7.25
N HIS A 143 -4.12 -16.84 -6.75
CA HIS A 143 -3.77 -16.92 -5.33
C HIS A 143 -4.61 -16.00 -4.43
N HIS A 144 -5.19 -14.93 -5.00
CA HIS A 144 -5.78 -13.85 -4.20
C HIS A 144 -7.21 -13.47 -4.59
N ALA A 145 -7.86 -14.24 -5.48
CA ALA A 145 -9.18 -13.95 -6.04
C ALA A 145 -10.23 -13.56 -4.99
N VAL A 146 -10.27 -14.22 -3.84
CA VAL A 146 -11.28 -13.96 -2.80
C VAL A 146 -11.18 -12.52 -2.28
N GLN A 147 -9.99 -12.07 -1.89
CA GLN A 147 -9.82 -10.69 -1.42
C GLN A 147 -9.87 -9.70 -2.59
N MET A 148 -9.35 -10.06 -3.77
CA MET A 148 -9.41 -9.19 -4.95
C MET A 148 -10.86 -8.89 -5.36
N LYS A 149 -11.74 -9.90 -5.44
CA LYS A 149 -13.19 -9.72 -5.69
C LYS A 149 -13.85 -8.87 -4.62
N ARG A 150 -13.55 -9.15 -3.34
CA ARG A 150 -14.11 -8.42 -2.21
C ARG A 150 -13.84 -6.91 -2.28
N PHE A 151 -12.70 -6.52 -2.84
CA PHE A 151 -12.29 -5.14 -3.00
C PHE A 151 -12.41 -4.62 -4.44
N GLY A 152 -13.13 -5.30 -5.33
CA GLY A 152 -13.43 -4.82 -6.68
C GLY A 152 -12.23 -4.71 -7.61
N TYR A 153 -11.25 -5.61 -7.46
CA TYR A 153 -10.08 -5.69 -8.33
C TYR A 153 -10.25 -6.69 -9.49
N LEU A 154 -11.27 -7.56 -9.44
CA LEU A 154 -11.66 -8.49 -10.50
C LEU A 154 -13.06 -8.16 -11.03
#